data_AF-A0A2I0DWG0-F1
#
_entry.id   AF-A0A2I0DWG0-F1
#
_cell.length_a   1.000
_cell.length_b   1.000
_cell.length_c   1.000
_cell.angle_alpha   90.00
_cell.angle_beta   90.00
_cell.angle_gamma   90.00
#
_symmetry.space_group_name_H-M   'P 1'
#
loop_
_entity.id
_entity.type
_entity.pdbx_description
1 polymer ?
#
loop_
_entity_poly.entity_id
_entity_poly.type
_entity_poly.pdbx_seq_one_letter_code
_entity_poly.pdbx_strand_id
1 'polypeptide(L)'
;MQAVNPLVNELQLGSRLNSAVESNRRGEFALLLSLLSADASDMAQFQTPEFKQVDLRAKFNLGESQPLINLLNSDTHITNNSSSFQSGGTTSFRLANAIHEEALVIRRKEPLEMEEVIANCELNTRLRYQNIPTEQPVKLNHFVDQLVMQRQMSELIAQV
;
A
#
# COMPACT_ATOMS: atom_id res chain seq x y z
N MET A 1 15.31 8.39 -2.85
CA MET A 1 15.84 8.06 -1.51
C MET A 1 14.70 7.43 -0.71
N GLN A 2 14.66 6.12 -0.54
CA GLN A 2 13.80 5.50 0.47
C GLN A 2 14.53 5.64 1.80
N ALA A 3 13.88 6.22 2.81
CA ALA A 3 14.41 6.21 4.17
C ALA A 3 14.53 4.75 4.61
N VAL A 4 15.74 4.33 5.00
CA VAL A 4 16.10 2.93 5.29
C VAL A 4 15.35 2.38 6.52
N ASN A 5 14.78 3.25 7.36
CA ASN A 5 13.96 2.87 8.51
C ASN A 5 12.79 3.85 8.64
N PRO A 6 11.54 3.36 8.76
CA PRO A 6 10.39 4.21 9.00
C PRO A 6 10.45 4.84 10.39
N LEU A 7 10.03 6.10 10.49
CA LEU A 7 9.74 6.73 11.78
C LEU A 7 8.39 6.20 12.28
N VAL A 8 8.40 5.61 13.47
CA VAL A 8 7.31 4.82 14.08
C VAL A 8 6.75 5.50 15.31
N ASN A 9 7.59 6.24 16.04
CA ASN A 9 7.22 6.89 17.29
C ASN A 9 8.17 8.07 17.56
N GLU A 10 7.67 9.08 18.28
CA GLU A 10 8.45 10.18 18.86
C GLU A 10 9.71 9.72 19.61
N LEU A 11 9.68 8.56 20.28
CA LEU A 11 10.86 7.98 20.94
C LEU A 11 12.05 7.77 19.99
N GLN A 12 11.80 7.53 18.71
CA GLN A 12 12.87 7.40 17.70
C GLN A 12 13.47 8.75 17.29
N LEU A 13 12.76 9.86 17.55
CA LEU A 13 13.29 11.22 17.41
C LEU A 13 14.06 11.68 18.66
N GLY A 14 13.94 10.96 19.78
CA GLY A 14 14.63 11.27 21.03
C GLY A 14 14.29 12.67 21.54
N SER A 15 15.30 13.50 21.83
CA SER A 15 15.12 14.88 22.32
C SER A 15 14.96 15.92 21.20
N ARG A 16 14.92 15.53 19.92
CA ARG A 16 15.06 16.46 18.80
C ARG A 16 13.86 17.38 18.61
N LEU A 17 12.66 16.89 18.90
CA LEU A 17 11.46 17.74 18.89
C LEU A 17 11.65 18.89 19.89
N ASN A 18 12.11 18.58 21.10
CA ASN A 18 12.43 19.57 22.14
C ASN A 18 13.59 20.49 21.72
N SER A 19 14.68 19.95 21.18
CA SER A 19 15.81 20.76 20.72
C SER A 19 15.45 21.68 19.56
N ALA A 20 14.51 21.31 18.69
CA ALA A 20 14.02 22.15 17.61
C ALA A 20 13.17 23.32 18.15
N VAL A 21 12.38 23.09 19.20
CA VAL A 21 11.63 24.14 19.91
C VAL A 21 12.59 25.10 20.63
N GLU A 22 13.56 24.57 21.39
CA GLU A 22 14.56 25.35 22.11
C GLU A 22 15.44 26.18 21.17
N SER A 23 15.79 25.64 20.01
CA SER A 23 16.60 26.33 18.99
C SER A 23 15.78 27.25 18.06
N ASN A 24 14.48 27.44 18.32
CA ASN A 24 13.53 28.21 17.52
C ASN A 24 13.48 27.79 16.03
N ARG A 25 13.77 26.52 15.72
CA ARG A 25 13.78 25.96 14.35
C ARG A 25 12.39 25.44 13.98
N ARG A 26 11.44 26.36 13.86
CA ARG A 26 10.02 26.05 13.61
C ARG A 26 9.78 25.20 12.36
N GLY A 27 10.61 25.35 11.33
CA GLY A 27 10.55 24.53 10.11
C GLY A 27 10.96 23.07 10.33
N GLU A 28 11.99 22.82 11.15
CA GLU A 28 12.41 21.46 11.52
C GLU A 28 11.33 20.81 12.39
N PHE A 29 10.77 21.55 13.35
CA PHE A 29 9.67 21.07 14.19
C PHE A 29 8.41 20.70 13.40
N ALA A 30 7.92 21.59 12.53
CA ALA A 30 6.72 21.34 11.74
C ALA A 30 6.89 20.14 10.79
N LEU A 31 8.09 19.98 10.22
CA LEU A 31 8.41 18.85 9.35
C LEU A 31 8.45 17.54 10.14
N LEU A 32 9.11 17.50 11.30
CA LEU A 32 9.15 16.31 12.16
C LEU A 32 7.76 15.92 12.67
N LEU A 33 6.90 16.89 12.99
CA LEU A 33 5.52 16.64 13.41
C LEU A 33 4.64 16.11 12.27
N SER A 34 4.82 16.63 11.04
CA SER A 34 4.09 16.13 9.86
C SER A 34 4.44 14.69 9.50
N LEU A 35 5.66 14.24 9.82
CA LEU A 35 6.11 12.86 9.63
C LEU A 35 5.56 11.90 10.70
N LEU A 36 4.96 12.42 11.78
CA LEU A 36 4.36 11.64 12.87
C LEU A 36 2.82 11.56 12.77
N SER A 37 2.18 12.43 11.98
CA SER A 37 0.74 12.43 11.80
C SER A 37 0.29 11.30 10.88
N ALA A 38 -0.28 10.26 11.47
CA ALA A 38 -0.70 9.05 10.75
C ALA A 38 -2.20 9.02 10.39
N ASP A 39 -2.97 10.06 10.76
CA ASP A 39 -4.41 10.02 10.57
C ASP A 39 -4.81 10.27 9.11
N ALA A 40 -5.19 9.19 8.43
CA ALA A 40 -5.69 9.24 7.05
C ALA A 40 -7.00 10.03 6.92
N SER A 41 -7.76 10.23 8.02
CA SER A 41 -9.00 11.00 8.04
C SER A 41 -8.82 12.46 7.60
N ASP A 42 -7.63 13.02 7.86
CA ASP A 42 -7.27 14.40 7.52
C ASP A 42 -6.86 14.57 6.06
N MET A 43 -6.73 13.47 5.31
CA MET A 43 -6.38 13.51 3.89
C MET A 43 -7.64 13.63 3.03
N ALA A 44 -7.78 14.75 2.33
CA ALA A 44 -8.93 15.08 1.48
C ALA A 44 -9.27 14.01 0.41
N GLN A 45 -8.31 13.16 0.02
CA GLN A 45 -8.50 12.09 -0.96
C GLN A 45 -9.42 10.95 -0.48
N PHE A 46 -9.71 10.84 0.83
CA PHE A 46 -10.56 9.78 1.38
C PHE A 46 -11.99 10.25 1.69
N GLN A 47 -12.30 11.52 1.42
CA GLN A 47 -13.67 12.03 1.49
C GLN A 47 -14.41 11.69 0.19
N THR A 48 -14.86 10.43 0.07
CA THR A 48 -15.67 10.01 -1.08
C THR A 48 -17.15 10.23 -0.77
N PRO A 49 -17.92 10.92 -1.63
CA PRO A 49 -19.36 11.04 -1.45
C PRO A 49 -20.04 9.67 -1.57
N GLU A 50 -20.95 9.36 -0.66
CA GLU A 50 -21.81 8.18 -0.75
C GLU A 50 -22.72 8.28 -1.97
N PHE A 51 -22.39 7.52 -3.02
CA PHE A 51 -23.31 7.28 -4.11
C PHE A 51 -24.20 6.08 -3.75
N LYS A 52 -25.52 6.30 -3.70
CA LYS A 52 -26.49 5.21 -3.71
C LYS A 52 -26.38 4.47 -5.04
N GLN A 53 -25.62 3.38 -5.06
CA GLN A 53 -25.57 2.49 -6.20
C GLN A 53 -26.92 1.79 -6.35
N VAL A 54 -27.55 1.99 -7.50
CA VAL A 54 -28.66 1.16 -7.95
C VAL A 54 -28.08 -0.22 -8.25
N ASP A 55 -28.67 -1.27 -7.67
CA ASP A 55 -28.25 -2.64 -7.93
C ASP A 55 -28.65 -3.07 -9.34
N LEU A 56 -27.72 -2.87 -10.27
CA LEU A 56 -27.88 -3.23 -11.68
C LEU A 56 -27.94 -4.75 -11.88
N ARG A 57 -27.37 -5.55 -10.99
CA ARG A 57 -27.39 -7.02 -11.12
C ARG A 57 -28.81 -7.55 -10.93
N ALA A 58 -29.50 -7.05 -9.91
CA ALA A 58 -30.91 -7.33 -9.68
C ALA A 58 -31.78 -6.87 -10.87
N LYS A 59 -31.51 -5.68 -11.42
CA LYS A 59 -32.25 -5.17 -12.59
C LYS A 59 -32.17 -6.07 -13.82
N PHE A 60 -31.03 -6.70 -14.04
CA PHE A 60 -30.78 -7.54 -15.21
C PHE A 60 -30.92 -9.05 -14.94
N ASN A 61 -31.33 -9.45 -13.73
CA ASN A 61 -31.41 -10.86 -13.31
C ASN A 61 -30.11 -11.64 -13.61
N LEU A 62 -28.96 -11.01 -13.37
CA LEU A 62 -27.67 -11.67 -13.56
C LEU A 62 -27.48 -12.75 -12.49
N GLY A 63 -26.73 -13.80 -12.82
CA GLY A 63 -26.38 -14.88 -11.88
C GLY A 63 -25.51 -14.41 -10.71
N GLU A 64 -24.94 -15.36 -9.98
CA GLU A 64 -23.95 -15.06 -8.95
C GLU A 64 -22.76 -14.26 -9.52
N SER A 65 -22.14 -13.42 -8.70
CA SER A 65 -20.99 -12.64 -9.16
C SER A 65 -19.78 -13.54 -9.30
N GLN A 66 -19.10 -13.46 -10.46
CA GLN A 66 -17.78 -14.04 -10.67
C GLN A 66 -16.90 -13.82 -9.44
N PRO A 67 -16.40 -14.89 -8.81
CA PRO A 67 -15.55 -14.76 -7.65
C PRO A 67 -14.27 -14.01 -8.05
N LEU A 68 -13.88 -13.00 -7.29
CA LEU A 68 -12.66 -12.25 -7.58
C LEU A 68 -11.39 -13.03 -7.18
N ILE A 69 -11.51 -13.94 -6.21
CA ILE A 69 -10.41 -14.73 -5.65
C ILE A 69 -10.77 -16.19 -5.57
N ASN A 70 -9.89 -17.05 -6.07
CA ASN A 70 -9.95 -18.48 -5.83
C ASN A 70 -9.23 -18.81 -4.51
N LEU A 71 -9.89 -19.55 -3.62
CA LEU A 71 -9.26 -20.16 -2.45
C LEU A 71 -8.89 -21.61 -2.78
N LEU A 72 -7.59 -21.88 -2.97
CA LEU A 72 -7.05 -23.21 -3.28
C LEU A 72 -7.47 -24.32 -2.30
N ASN A 73 -7.96 -23.96 -1.11
CA ASN A 73 -8.33 -24.89 -0.06
C ASN A 73 -9.77 -25.40 -0.18
N SER A 74 -10.64 -24.66 -0.89
CA SER A 74 -12.08 -24.96 -1.02
C SER A 74 -12.48 -25.32 -2.44
N ASP A 75 -11.72 -24.88 -3.44
CA ASP A 75 -12.07 -25.05 -4.84
C ASP A 75 -11.38 -26.28 -5.45
N THR A 76 -12.16 -27.32 -5.71
CA THR A 76 -11.67 -28.61 -6.23
C THR A 76 -11.55 -28.66 -7.75
N HIS A 77 -12.03 -27.63 -8.45
CA HIS A 77 -12.15 -27.65 -9.91
C HIS A 77 -11.19 -26.67 -10.58
N ILE A 78 -9.99 -27.17 -10.89
CA ILE A 78 -9.06 -26.50 -11.80
C ILE A 78 -9.63 -26.66 -13.23
N THR A 79 -10.05 -25.56 -13.85
CA THR A 79 -10.49 -25.59 -15.24
C THR A 79 -9.29 -25.61 -16.17
N ASN A 80 -9.27 -26.54 -17.12
CA ASN A 80 -8.23 -26.60 -18.14
C ASN A 80 -8.59 -25.69 -19.33
N ASN A 81 -8.18 -24.43 -19.25
CA ASN A 81 -8.39 -23.47 -20.34
C ASN A 81 -7.55 -23.74 -21.59
N SER A 82 -6.45 -24.48 -21.45
CA SER A 82 -5.54 -24.76 -22.58
C SER A 82 -6.19 -25.66 -23.62
N SER A 83 -6.97 -26.67 -23.21
CA SER A 83 -7.66 -27.56 -24.13
C SER A 83 -8.77 -26.84 -24.90
N SER A 84 -9.56 -25.99 -24.22
CA SER A 84 -10.61 -25.18 -24.85
C SER A 84 -10.07 -24.18 -25.86
N PHE A 85 -8.89 -23.60 -25.57
CA PHE A 85 -8.21 -22.72 -26.50
C PHE A 85 -7.63 -23.49 -27.71
N GLN A 86 -7.05 -24.66 -27.50
CA GLN A 86 -6.49 -25.48 -28.58
C GLN A 86 -7.57 -25.99 -29.55
N SER A 87 -8.76 -26.34 -29.04
CA SER A 87 -9.83 -26.89 -29.87
C SER A 87 -10.65 -25.83 -30.62
N GLY A 88 -10.91 -24.68 -29.99
CA GLY A 88 -11.82 -23.67 -30.53
C GLY A 88 -11.30 -22.23 -30.49
N GLY A 89 -10.02 -22.03 -30.21
CA GLY A 89 -9.37 -20.73 -30.23
C GLY A 89 -9.88 -19.75 -29.15
N THR A 90 -9.71 -18.46 -29.43
CA THR A 90 -10.04 -17.37 -28.51
C THR A 90 -11.53 -17.23 -28.23
N THR A 91 -12.39 -17.52 -29.21
CA THR A 91 -13.85 -17.41 -29.08
C THR A 91 -14.41 -18.50 -28.17
N SER A 92 -13.94 -19.74 -28.33
CA SER A 92 -14.31 -20.87 -27.47
C SER A 92 -13.88 -20.62 -26.03
N PHE A 93 -12.65 -20.15 -25.82
CA PHE A 93 -12.16 -19.76 -24.49
C PHE A 93 -13.03 -18.66 -23.84
N ARG A 94 -13.33 -17.58 -24.57
CA ARG A 94 -14.16 -16.48 -24.04
C ARG A 94 -15.56 -16.94 -23.68
N LEU A 95 -16.18 -17.79 -24.51
CA LEU A 95 -17.48 -18.36 -24.23
C LEU A 95 -17.44 -19.27 -23.00
N ALA A 96 -16.42 -20.14 -22.91
CA ALA A 96 -16.25 -21.02 -21.76
C ALA A 96 -16.13 -20.24 -20.45
N ASN A 97 -15.33 -19.17 -20.43
CA ASN A 97 -15.16 -18.29 -19.25
C ASN A 97 -16.42 -17.47 -18.92
N ALA A 98 -17.26 -17.16 -19.91
CA ALA A 98 -18.53 -16.48 -19.69
C ALA A 98 -19.63 -17.41 -19.14
N ILE A 99 -19.51 -18.72 -19.38
CA ILE A 99 -20.45 -19.74 -18.87
C ILE A 99 -19.98 -20.24 -17.50
N HIS A 100 -18.67 -20.45 -17.34
CA HIS A 100 -18.04 -20.92 -16.11
C HIS A 100 -17.11 -19.82 -15.62
N GLU A 101 -17.66 -18.92 -14.81
CA GLU A 101 -16.95 -17.75 -14.27
C GLU A 101 -15.86 -18.20 -13.29
N GLU A 102 -14.64 -18.43 -13.80
CA GLU A 102 -13.48 -18.74 -12.98
C GLU A 102 -13.02 -17.52 -12.18
N ALA A 103 -12.30 -17.73 -11.08
CA ALA A 103 -11.83 -16.59 -10.32
C ALA A 103 -10.76 -15.77 -11.08
N LEU A 104 -10.86 -14.45 -11.01
CA LEU A 104 -9.94 -13.54 -11.72
C LEU A 104 -8.50 -13.60 -11.18
N VAL A 105 -8.33 -13.89 -9.89
CA VAL A 105 -7.01 -13.97 -9.26
C VAL A 105 -6.90 -15.22 -8.37
N ILE A 106 -5.82 -15.97 -8.54
CA ILE A 106 -5.41 -17.03 -7.62
C ILE A 106 -4.44 -16.39 -6.62
N ARG A 107 -4.84 -16.24 -5.35
CA ARG A 107 -4.01 -15.57 -4.33
C ARG A 107 -3.40 -16.53 -3.33
N ARG A 108 -2.32 -16.07 -2.68
CA ARG A 108 -1.53 -16.80 -1.67
C ARG A 108 -2.27 -16.88 -0.33
N LYS A 109 -1.60 -17.51 0.64
CA LYS A 109 -1.92 -17.80 2.05
C LYS A 109 -2.95 -16.93 2.80
N GLU A 110 -3.10 -15.65 2.51
CA GLU A 110 -4.03 -14.75 3.23
C GLU A 110 -5.24 -14.38 2.35
N PRO A 111 -6.45 -14.25 2.93
CA PRO A 111 -7.64 -13.84 2.20
C PRO A 111 -7.53 -12.40 1.68
N LEU A 112 -8.23 -12.07 0.58
CA LEU A 112 -8.18 -10.74 -0.05
C LEU A 112 -8.41 -9.60 0.94
N GLU A 113 -9.47 -9.72 1.74
CA GLU A 113 -9.86 -8.70 2.71
C GLU A 113 -8.70 -8.40 3.66
N MET A 114 -7.99 -9.44 4.10
CA MET A 114 -6.82 -9.30 4.95
C MET A 114 -5.64 -8.67 4.18
N GLU A 115 -5.44 -9.01 2.91
CA GLU A 115 -4.39 -8.41 2.10
C GLU A 115 -4.66 -6.91 1.80
N GLU A 116 -5.91 -6.52 1.56
CA GLU A 116 -6.31 -5.12 1.42
C GLU A 116 -6.13 -4.37 2.73
N VAL A 117 -6.56 -4.95 3.85
CA VAL A 117 -6.34 -4.38 5.18
C VAL A 117 -4.83 -4.22 5.44
N ILE A 118 -4.01 -5.23 5.16
CA ILE A 118 -2.55 -5.16 5.34
C ILE A 118 -1.92 -4.15 4.38
N ALA A 119 -2.40 -4.03 3.14
CA ALA A 119 -1.89 -3.06 2.18
C ALA A 119 -2.15 -1.61 2.63
N ASN A 120 -3.30 -1.38 3.27
CA ASN A 120 -3.71 -0.10 3.84
C ASN A 120 -3.14 0.16 5.24
N CYS A 121 -2.70 -0.88 5.93
CA CYS A 121 -2.02 -0.75 7.21
C CYS A 121 -0.69 -0.02 7.07
N GLU A 122 -0.33 0.73 8.10
CA GLU A 122 0.99 1.34 8.21
C GLU A 122 2.11 0.32 8.04
N LEU A 123 3.26 0.78 7.55
CA LEU A 123 4.43 -0.07 7.35
C LEU A 123 4.82 -0.84 8.62
N ASN A 124 4.68 -0.24 9.80
CA ASN A 124 4.96 -0.93 11.08
C ASN A 124 3.99 -2.07 11.37
N THR A 125 2.71 -1.85 11.12
CA THR A 125 1.67 -2.87 11.26
C THR A 125 1.92 -4.02 10.28
N ARG A 126 2.36 -3.70 9.05
CA ARG A 126 2.77 -4.70 8.05
C ARG A 126 4.00 -5.50 8.48
N LEU A 127 5.03 -4.83 8.99
CA LEU A 127 6.27 -5.47 9.47
C LEU A 127 6.00 -6.36 10.68
N ARG A 128 5.14 -5.92 11.62
CA ARG A 128 4.70 -6.74 12.76
C ARG A 128 3.90 -7.96 12.32
N TYR A 129 2.97 -7.80 11.38
CA TYR A 129 2.22 -8.92 10.81
C TYR A 129 3.13 -9.98 10.19
N GLN A 130 4.21 -9.54 9.52
CA GLN A 130 5.20 -10.40 8.89
C GLN A 130 6.27 -10.94 9.86
N ASN A 131 6.17 -10.62 11.16
CA ASN A 131 7.18 -10.92 12.19
C ASN A 131 8.61 -10.46 11.81
N ILE A 132 8.72 -9.34 11.10
CA ILE A 132 10.00 -8.74 10.74
C ILE A 132 10.42 -7.82 11.90
N PRO A 133 11.54 -8.08 12.59
CA PRO A 133 11.98 -7.26 13.70
C PRO A 133 12.30 -5.84 13.22
N THR A 134 11.67 -4.85 13.84
CA THR A 134 11.93 -3.43 13.60
C THR A 134 13.05 -2.99 14.55
N GLU A 135 14.30 -3.01 14.09
CA GLU A 135 15.45 -2.62 14.94
C GLU A 135 16.21 -1.37 14.47
N GLN A 136 16.69 -0.69 15.52
CA GLN A 136 17.63 0.41 15.68
C GLN A 136 17.18 1.85 15.37
N PRO A 137 17.38 2.78 16.34
CA PRO A 137 17.17 4.20 16.13
C PRO A 137 18.08 4.68 15.01
N VAL A 138 17.49 5.31 14.00
CA VAL A 138 18.25 5.90 12.91
C VAL A 138 19.08 7.04 13.50
N LYS A 139 20.41 6.96 13.40
CA LYS A 139 21.27 8.14 13.53
C LYS A 139 21.03 9.05 12.33
N LEU A 140 19.96 9.83 12.39
CA LEU A 140 19.72 10.92 11.45
C LEU A 140 20.74 12.01 11.76
N ASN A 141 21.56 12.45 10.81
CA ASN A 141 22.24 13.75 10.96
C ASN A 141 21.16 14.86 10.99
N HIS A 142 21.45 16.07 11.50
CA HIS A 142 20.44 17.14 11.45
C HIS A 142 20.05 17.40 9.99
N PHE A 143 18.74 17.39 9.72
CA PHE A 143 18.22 17.45 8.35
C PHE A 143 18.65 18.74 7.63
N VAL A 144 18.74 19.84 8.37
CA VAL A 144 19.23 21.13 7.86
C VAL A 144 20.69 21.01 7.41
N ASP A 145 21.54 20.35 8.19
CA ASP A 145 22.95 20.15 7.84
C ASP A 145 23.07 19.28 6.58
N GLN A 146 22.21 18.28 6.42
CA GLN A 146 22.17 17.45 5.22
C GLN A 146 21.73 18.24 3.97
N LEU A 147 20.75 19.14 4.09
CA LEU A 147 20.32 20.00 2.99
C LEU A 147 21.38 21.05 2.61
N VAL A 148 22.06 21.62 3.60
CA VAL A 148 23.18 22.55 3.37
C VAL A 148 24.32 21.83 2.64
N MET A 149 24.67 20.62 3.09
CA MET A 149 25.70 19.80 2.45
C MET A 149 25.32 19.40 1.02
N GLN A 150 24.06 19.02 0.77
CA GLN A 150 23.58 18.71 -0.58
C GLN A 150 23.61 19.94 -1.50
N ARG A 151 23.23 21.11 -0.98
CA ARG A 151 23.28 22.37 -1.74
C ARG A 151 24.73 22.73 -2.10
N GLN A 152 25.65 22.65 -1.14
CA GLN A 152 27.07 22.90 -1.38
C GLN A 152 27.67 21.91 -2.40
N MET A 153 27.31 20.63 -2.32
CA MET A 153 27.73 19.62 -3.31
C MET A 153 27.15 19.90 -4.70
N SER A 154 25.89 20.35 -4.79
CA SER A 154 25.29 20.71 -6.08
C SER A 154 25.97 21.91 -6.73
N GLU A 155 26.38 22.89 -5.94
CA GLU A 155 27.12 24.07 -6.41
C GLU A 155 28.53 23.70 -6.90
N LEU A 156 29.19 22.75 -6.23
CA LEU A 156 30.50 22.23 -6.68
C LEU A 156 30.41 21.40 -7.96
N ILE A 157 29.37 20.57 -8.12
CA ILE A 157 29.16 19.79 -9.35
C ILE A 157 28.83 20.70 -10.54
N ALA A 158 28.14 21.81 -10.31
CA ALA A 158 27.83 22.78 -11.36
C ALA A 158 29.03 23.64 -11.81
N GLN A 159 30.16 23.59 -11.08
CA GLN A 159 31.40 24.32 -11.39
C GLN A 159 32.45 23.46 -12.14
N VAL A 160 32.15 22.18 -12.39
CA VAL A 160 32.96 21.26 -13.21
C VAL A 160 32.31 21.11 -14.58
#